data_AF-A0A254N0W1-F1
#
_entry.id   AF-A0A254N0W1-F1
#
_cell.length_a   1.000
_cell.length_b   1.000
_cell.length_c   1.000
_cell.angle_alpha   90.00
_cell.angle_beta   90.00
_cell.angle_gamma   90.00
#
_symmetry.space_group_name_H-M   'P 1'
#
loop_
_entity.id
_entity.type
_entity.pdbx_description
1 polymer ?
#
loop_
_entity_poly.entity_id
_entity_poly.type
_entity_poly.pdbx_seq_one_letter_code
_entity_poly.pdbx_strand_id
1 'polypeptide(L)'
;MKIKLKNRLDVLMRDSGVRSVEEMAQRLTDNQKYKITRTPLSRKFKDEDVTLSLSMIEAICNELQCLPGDLFETEVSDATDEYIDELRSRLQPFRYGSIRLKKPGAPDSTDVPATGSAPAPRAAPAKGKKPAAAANDLDDIAGPKVTHMNAAALKKQ
;
A
#
# COMPACT_ATOMS: atom_id res chain seq x y z
N MET A 1 13.73 24.50 -2.37
CA MET A 1 13.44 23.10 -2.03
C MET A 1 14.35 22.19 -2.82
N LYS A 2 15.24 21.47 -2.13
CA LYS A 2 16.07 20.41 -2.70
C LYS A 2 15.69 19.11 -1.99
N ILE A 3 15.57 18.03 -2.75
CA ILE A 3 15.25 16.71 -2.23
C ILE A 3 16.51 15.85 -2.26
N LYS A 4 16.78 15.14 -1.17
CA LYS A 4 17.72 14.02 -1.12
C LYS A 4 16.97 12.78 -0.68
N LEU A 5 17.29 11.64 -1.29
CA LEU A 5 16.77 10.35 -0.89
C LEU A 5 17.82 9.63 -0.04
N LYS A 6 17.39 9.06 1.07
CA LYS A 6 18.21 8.20 1.92
C LYS A 6 17.63 6.80 1.93
N ASN A 7 18.51 5.81 1.92
CA ASN A 7 18.11 4.41 2.04
C ASN A 7 17.65 4.13 3.48
N ARG A 8 16.41 3.68 3.66
CA ARG A 8 15.80 3.36 4.97
C ARG A 8 15.76 1.86 5.26
N LEU A 9 16.34 1.05 4.38
CA LEU A 9 16.19 -0.39 4.43
C LEU A 9 16.75 -1.04 5.72
N ASP A 10 17.82 -0.51 6.30
CA ASP A 10 18.34 -1.01 7.59
C ASP A 10 17.33 -0.86 8.73
N VAL A 11 16.49 0.19 8.69
CA VAL A 11 15.43 0.40 9.69
C VAL A 11 14.29 -0.58 9.44
N LEU A 12 13.88 -0.74 8.18
CA LEU A 12 12.82 -1.69 7.80
C LEU A 12 13.20 -3.13 8.12
N MET A 13 14.45 -3.52 7.85
CA MET A 13 14.95 -4.86 8.17
C MET A 13 14.80 -5.16 9.67
N ARG A 14 15.17 -4.21 10.53
CA ARG A 14 15.04 -4.38 11.99
C ARG A 14 13.59 -4.50 12.44
N ASP A 15 12.69 -3.71 11.84
CA ASP A 15 11.26 -3.73 12.14
C ASP A 15 10.61 -5.07 11.73
N SER A 16 10.98 -5.60 10.57
CA SER A 16 10.56 -6.92 10.09
C SER A 16 11.30 -8.10 10.76
N GLY A 17 12.14 -7.84 11.78
CA GLY A 17 12.84 -8.86 12.54
C GLY A 17 14.05 -9.50 11.84
N VAL A 18 14.53 -8.91 10.75
CA VAL A 18 15.75 -9.34 10.03
C VAL A 18 16.96 -8.66 10.64
N ARG A 19 17.87 -9.44 11.24
CA ARG A 19 18.99 -8.90 12.03
C ARG A 19 20.27 -8.70 11.21
N SER A 20 20.36 -9.31 10.04
CA SER A 20 21.56 -9.25 9.21
C SER A 20 21.26 -9.25 7.71
N VAL A 21 22.18 -8.71 6.93
CA VAL A 21 22.12 -8.74 5.45
C VAL A 21 22.20 -10.18 4.92
N GLU A 22 22.85 -11.08 5.65
CA GLU A 22 22.94 -12.50 5.30
C GLU A 22 21.59 -13.19 5.41
N GLU A 23 20.90 -12.95 6.52
CA GLU A 23 19.53 -13.41 6.74
C GLU A 23 18.59 -12.87 5.66
N MET A 24 18.73 -11.59 5.29
CA MET A 24 17.94 -11.00 4.20
C MET A 24 18.22 -11.68 2.86
N ALA A 25 19.49 -11.90 2.50
CA ALA A 25 19.85 -12.58 1.26
C ALA A 25 19.29 -14.01 1.19
N GLN A 26 19.33 -14.73 2.32
CA GLN A 26 18.77 -16.06 2.43
C GLN A 26 17.25 -16.04 2.25
N ARG A 27 16.54 -15.16 2.95
CA ARG A 27 15.07 -15.02 2.84
C ARG A 27 14.63 -14.61 1.43
N LEU A 28 15.34 -13.68 0.78
CA LEU A 28 15.08 -13.30 -0.61
C LEU A 28 15.25 -14.50 -1.56
N THR A 29 16.25 -15.35 -1.32
CA THR A 29 16.48 -16.54 -2.14
C THR A 29 15.42 -17.62 -1.89
N ASP A 30 15.05 -17.86 -0.64
CA ASP A 30 14.16 -18.96 -0.24
C ASP A 30 12.69 -18.63 -0.49
N ASN A 31 12.23 -17.46 -0.05
CA ASN A 31 10.83 -17.04 -0.07
C ASN A 31 10.46 -16.37 -1.41
N GLN A 32 11.33 -15.50 -1.91
CA GLN A 32 11.05 -14.67 -3.10
C GLN A 32 11.70 -15.19 -4.39
N LYS A 33 12.46 -16.29 -4.30
CA LYS A 33 13.21 -16.90 -5.42
C LYS A 33 14.18 -15.94 -6.12
N TYR A 34 14.58 -14.87 -5.43
CA TYR A 34 15.52 -13.89 -5.94
C TYR A 34 16.95 -14.28 -5.54
N LYS A 35 17.69 -14.86 -6.49
CA LYS A 35 19.06 -15.34 -6.24
C LYS A 35 20.02 -14.17 -6.09
N ILE A 36 20.31 -13.80 -4.85
CA ILE A 36 21.33 -12.79 -4.52
C ILE A 36 22.21 -13.27 -3.38
N THR A 37 23.52 -13.04 -3.49
CA THR A 37 24.47 -13.36 -2.43
C THR A 37 24.64 -12.17 -1.47
N ARG A 38 25.14 -12.43 -0.25
CA ARG A 38 25.30 -11.40 0.81
C ARG A 38 26.10 -10.18 0.33
N THR A 39 27.19 -10.40 -0.38
CA THR A 39 28.13 -9.34 -0.79
C THR A 39 27.51 -8.29 -1.72
N PRO A 40 26.89 -8.65 -2.87
CA PRO A 40 26.22 -7.67 -3.73
C PRO A 40 25.04 -7.01 -3.04
N LEU A 41 24.30 -7.73 -2.18
CA LEU A 41 23.22 -7.15 -1.40
C LEU A 41 23.74 -6.07 -0.43
N SER A 42 24.80 -6.39 0.31
CA SER A 42 25.40 -5.45 1.26
C SER A 42 26.00 -4.21 0.59
N ARG A 43 26.53 -4.32 -0.64
CA ARG A 43 27.00 -3.15 -1.38
C ARG A 43 25.84 -2.24 -1.73
N LYS A 44 24.79 -2.80 -2.34
CA LYS A 44 23.57 -2.07 -2.69
C LYS A 44 22.94 -1.38 -1.48
N PHE A 45 23.02 -1.96 -0.29
CA PHE A 45 22.42 -1.33 0.90
C PHE A 45 23.25 -0.18 1.47
N LYS A 46 24.58 -0.22 1.28
CA LYS A 46 25.51 0.78 1.85
C LYS A 46 25.88 1.89 0.88
N ASP A 47 25.71 1.67 -0.42
CA ASP A 47 25.99 2.68 -1.44
C ASP A 47 24.99 3.84 -1.33
N GLU A 48 25.46 5.08 -1.45
CA GLU A 48 24.60 6.27 -1.48
C GLU A 48 23.80 6.35 -2.79
N ASP A 49 24.37 5.85 -3.88
CA ASP A 49 23.72 5.77 -5.20
C ASP A 49 23.16 4.36 -5.45
N VAL A 50 22.06 4.07 -4.76
CA VAL A 50 21.47 2.74 -4.76
C VAL A 50 20.83 2.43 -6.12
N THR A 51 21.39 1.45 -6.83
CA THR A 51 20.78 0.89 -8.04
C THR A 51 19.99 -0.39 -7.73
N LEU A 52 18.68 -0.27 -7.50
CA LEU A 52 17.77 -1.42 -7.35
C LEU A 52 16.95 -1.63 -8.63
N SER A 53 16.90 -2.87 -9.13
CA SER A 53 15.94 -3.24 -10.17
C SER A 53 14.53 -3.31 -9.59
N LEU A 54 13.50 -3.11 -10.41
CA LEU A 54 12.10 -3.24 -9.98
C LEU A 54 11.81 -4.60 -9.35
N SER A 55 12.32 -5.68 -9.96
CA SER A 55 12.20 -7.04 -9.42
C SER A 55 12.84 -7.23 -8.04
N MET A 56 13.91 -6.48 -7.75
CA MET A 56 14.56 -6.53 -6.44
C MET A 56 13.75 -5.74 -5.41
N ILE A 57 13.20 -4.59 -5.79
CA ILE A 57 12.29 -3.79 -4.98
C ILE A 57 11.04 -4.63 -4.63
N GLU A 58 10.44 -5.30 -5.60
CA GLU A 58 9.29 -6.19 -5.39
C GLU A 58 9.60 -7.30 -4.41
N ALA A 59 10.73 -8.01 -4.59
CA ALA A 59 11.14 -9.08 -3.69
C ALA A 59 11.36 -8.57 -2.26
N ILE A 60 12.02 -7.41 -2.11
CA ILE A 60 12.24 -6.78 -0.80
C ILE A 60 10.91 -6.38 -0.15
N CYS A 61 10.03 -5.71 -0.89
CA CYS A 61 8.73 -5.26 -0.37
C CYS A 61 7.84 -6.44 0.03
N ASN A 62 7.85 -7.54 -0.73
CA ASN A 62 7.11 -8.74 -0.38
C ASN A 62 7.67 -9.43 0.87
N GLU A 63 9.00 -9.42 1.04
CA GLU A 63 9.65 -10.03 2.20
C GLU A 63 9.49 -9.20 3.48
N LEU A 64 9.66 -7.88 3.37
CA LEU A 64 9.53 -6.94 4.50
C LEU A 64 8.09 -6.50 4.77
N GLN A 65 7.16 -6.85 3.87
CA GLN A 65 5.75 -6.43 3.89
C GLN A 65 5.58 -4.91 3.94
N CYS A 66 6.38 -4.18 3.15
CA CYS A 66 6.35 -2.72 3.07
C CYS A 66 5.97 -2.23 1.67
N LEU A 67 5.61 -0.96 1.54
CA LEU A 67 5.41 -0.34 0.23
C LEU A 67 6.75 0.15 -0.34
N PRO A 68 6.89 0.29 -1.68
CA PRO A 68 8.11 0.82 -2.28
C PRO A 68 8.49 2.23 -1.78
N GLY A 69 7.49 3.02 -1.36
CA GLY A 69 7.71 4.35 -0.77
C GLY A 69 8.38 4.31 0.60
N ASP A 70 8.29 3.20 1.34
CA ASP A 70 8.87 3.08 2.67
C ASP A 70 10.39 2.80 2.62
N LEU A 71 10.88 2.29 1.49
CA LEU A 71 12.30 1.94 1.29
C LEU A 71 13.22 3.16 1.34
N PHE A 72 12.69 4.33 1.03
CA PHE A 72 13.46 5.57 0.91
C PHE A 72 12.88 6.66 1.80
N GLU A 73 13.75 7.32 2.55
CA GLU A 73 13.43 8.52 3.28
C GLU A 73 13.71 9.76 2.41
N THR A 74 12.79 10.72 2.43
CA THR A 74 12.93 11.97 1.68
C THR A 74 13.38 13.07 2.63
N GLU A 75 14.62 13.53 2.47
CA GLU A 75 15.11 14.73 3.13
C GLU A 75 14.87 15.95 2.24
N VAL A 76 14.27 16.98 2.81
CA VAL A 76 14.01 18.23 2.12
C VAL A 76 14.87 19.32 2.74
N SER A 77 15.71 19.97 1.94
CA SER A 77 16.44 21.18 2.33
C SER A 77 15.93 22.40 1.57
N ASP A 78 16.28 23.61 2.04
CA ASP A 78 15.88 24.89 1.45
C ASP A 78 14.35 25.05 1.32
N ALA A 79 13.61 24.71 2.38
CA ALA A 79 12.17 24.87 2.49
C ALA A 79 11.83 25.52 3.85
N THR A 80 10.74 26.29 3.90
CA THR A 80 10.25 26.87 5.17
C THR A 80 9.56 25.80 6.00
N ASP A 81 9.63 25.92 7.33
CA ASP A 81 9.02 24.95 8.25
C ASP A 81 7.50 24.83 8.02
N GLU A 82 6.83 25.96 7.77
CA GLU A 82 5.40 26.03 7.44
C GLU A 82 5.05 25.19 6.19
N TYR A 83 5.93 25.18 5.19
CA TYR A 83 5.73 24.40 3.97
C TYR A 83 5.97 22.90 4.20
N ILE A 84 6.93 22.54 5.05
CA ILE A 84 7.16 21.14 5.45
C ILE A 84 6.00 20.60 6.27
N ASP A 85 5.44 21.39 7.17
CA ASP A 85 4.29 21.01 7.97
C ASP A 85 3.04 20.86 7.10
N GLU A 86 2.83 21.71 6.10
CA GLU A 86 1.78 21.53 5.09
C GLU A 86 1.99 20.25 4.26
N LEU A 87 3.23 19.92 3.90
CA LEU A 87 3.54 18.67 3.18
C LEU A 87 3.26 17.43 4.02
N ARG A 88 3.57 17.46 5.32
CA ARG A 88 3.27 16.37 6.27
C ARG A 88 1.78 16.25 6.56
N SER A 89 1.07 17.37 6.65
CA SER A 89 -0.38 17.39 6.91
C SER A 89 -1.20 16.98 5.70
N ARG A 90 -0.64 17.03 4.48
CA ARG A 90 -1.19 16.41 3.26
C ARG A 90 -1.10 14.89 3.37
N LEU A 91 -1.89 14.32 4.29
CA LEU A 91 -2.23 12.90 4.39
C LEU A 91 -3.05 12.48 3.17
N GLN A 92 -2.41 12.39 2.02
CA GLN A 92 -2.94 11.58 0.93
C GLN A 92 -1.96 10.44 0.68
N PRO A 93 -2.34 9.18 1.02
CA PRO A 93 -1.44 8.06 0.85
C PRO A 93 -0.99 7.91 -0.62
N PHE A 94 -1.77 8.42 -1.59
CA PHE A 94 -1.38 8.44 -3.00
C PHE A 94 -1.84 9.73 -3.71
N ARG A 95 -1.01 10.77 -3.70
CA ARG A 95 -1.26 11.98 -4.50
C ARG A 95 -1.09 11.74 -6.01
N TYR A 96 -0.23 10.79 -6.37
CA TYR A 96 0.09 10.41 -7.76
C TYR A 96 0.17 8.88 -8.00
N GLY A 97 0.09 8.07 -6.94
CA GLY A 97 0.06 6.61 -7.03
C GLY A 97 -1.37 6.09 -7.18
N SER A 98 -1.55 4.94 -7.84
CA SER A 98 -2.82 4.22 -7.75
C SER A 98 -2.53 2.80 -7.30
N ILE A 99 -3.14 2.37 -6.19
CA ILE A 99 -3.11 0.96 -5.79
C ILE A 99 -4.29 0.27 -6.46
N ARG A 100 -3.99 -0.69 -7.33
CA ARG A 100 -5.00 -1.55 -7.96
C ARG A 100 -5.06 -2.87 -7.20
N LEU A 101 -6.18 -3.13 -6.55
CA LEU A 101 -6.46 -4.46 -6.00
C LEU A 101 -6.95 -5.37 -7.13
N LYS A 102 -6.16 -6.37 -7.52
CA LYS A 102 -6.65 -7.45 -8.39
C LYS A 102 -7.46 -8.42 -7.55
N LYS A 103 -8.75 -8.59 -7.88
CA LYS A 103 -9.57 -9.67 -7.31
C LYS A 103 -9.06 -11.01 -7.85
N PRO A 104 -9.02 -12.08 -7.03
CA PRO A 104 -8.64 -13.41 -7.50
C PRO A 104 -9.50 -13.82 -8.71
N GLY A 105 -8.85 -14.16 -9.82
CA GLY A 105 -9.52 -14.53 -11.08
C GLY A 105 -9.80 -13.38 -12.06
N ALA A 106 -9.42 -12.14 -11.75
CA ALA A 106 -9.49 -11.05 -12.73
C ALA A 106 -8.37 -11.19 -13.77
N PRO A 107 -8.65 -10.99 -15.08
CA PRO A 107 -7.63 -11.03 -16.13
C PRO A 107 -6.56 -9.96 -15.88
N ASP A 108 -5.31 -10.27 -16.25
CA ASP A 108 -4.22 -9.30 -16.23
C ASP A 108 -4.53 -8.16 -17.19
N SER A 109 -5.11 -7.08 -16.66
CA SER A 109 -5.33 -5.85 -17.44
C SER A 109 -3.99 -5.16 -17.66
N THR A 110 -3.25 -5.58 -18.69
CA THR A 110 -2.27 -4.75 -19.39
C THR A 110 -3.03 -3.73 -20.23
N ASP A 111 -3.69 -2.78 -19.58
CA ASP A 111 -4.17 -1.58 -20.25
C ASP A 111 -3.95 -0.38 -19.34
N VAL A 112 -3.04 0.47 -19.78
CA VAL A 112 -2.95 1.86 -19.37
C VAL A 112 -4.02 2.58 -20.19
N PRO A 113 -5.10 3.14 -19.60
CA PRO A 113 -5.88 4.11 -20.33
C PRO A 113 -5.05 5.40 -20.34
N ALA A 114 -4.28 5.58 -21.41
CA ALA A 114 -3.80 6.88 -21.83
C ALA A 114 -4.99 7.64 -22.42
N THR A 115 -5.80 8.30 -21.60
CA THR A 115 -6.73 9.32 -22.10
C THR A 115 -7.00 10.36 -21.03
N GLY A 116 -6.38 11.53 -21.20
CA GLY A 116 -7.09 12.75 -20.88
C GLY A 116 -8.40 12.74 -21.65
N SER A 117 -9.52 12.71 -20.94
CA SER A 117 -10.84 12.89 -21.51
C SER A 117 -11.50 14.05 -20.81
N ALA A 118 -11.74 15.08 -21.63
CA ALA A 118 -12.52 16.26 -21.33
C ALA A 118 -13.84 15.92 -20.60
N PRO A 119 -14.36 16.84 -19.77
CA PRO A 119 -15.60 16.59 -19.04
C PRO A 119 -16.76 16.37 -20.02
N ALA A 120 -17.45 15.23 -19.87
CA ALA A 120 -18.65 14.91 -20.61
C ALA A 120 -19.74 15.97 -20.37
N PRO A 121 -20.54 16.33 -21.39
CA PRO A 121 -21.57 17.35 -21.25
C PRO A 121 -22.69 16.86 -20.31
N ARG A 122 -23.11 17.75 -19.40
CA ARG A 122 -24.23 17.56 -18.47
C ARG A 122 -25.50 17.18 -19.23
N ALA A 123 -26.04 15.99 -18.95
CA ALA A 123 -27.40 15.64 -19.32
C ALA A 123 -28.40 16.40 -18.44
N ALA A 124 -29.42 16.98 -19.07
CA ALA A 124 -30.48 17.74 -18.42
C ALA A 124 -31.37 16.84 -17.51
N PRO A 125 -31.94 17.36 -16.42
CA PRO A 125 -32.73 16.57 -15.49
C PRO A 125 -34.15 16.34 -16.02
N ALA A 126 -34.55 15.07 -16.13
CA ALA A 126 -35.95 14.68 -16.36
C ALA A 126 -36.74 14.72 -15.03
N LYS A 127 -37.94 15.31 -15.09
CA LYS A 127 -38.88 15.46 -13.97
C LYS A 127 -39.51 14.11 -13.56
N GLY A 128 -39.52 13.86 -12.25
CA GLY A 128 -40.74 13.47 -11.52
C GLY A 128 -40.85 12.03 -11.02
N LYS A 129 -40.71 11.85 -9.69
CA LYS A 129 -41.77 11.37 -8.76
C LYS A 129 -41.21 11.23 -7.34
N LYS A 130 -41.86 11.88 -6.37
CA LYS A 130 -41.75 11.60 -4.92
C LYS A 130 -42.70 10.43 -4.61
N PRO A 131 -42.30 9.45 -3.79
CA PRO A 131 -42.66 9.45 -2.34
C PRO A 131 -41.53 8.77 -1.51
N ALA A 132 -41.50 8.59 -0.19
CA ALA A 132 -42.20 9.03 1.01
C ALA A 132 -41.15 8.90 2.15
N ALA A 133 -41.34 9.60 3.27
CA ALA A 133 -40.51 9.45 4.46
C ALA A 133 -40.62 8.02 5.03
N ALA A 134 -39.49 7.40 5.37
CA ALA A 134 -39.42 6.21 6.20
C ALA A 134 -38.24 6.34 7.17
N ALA A 135 -38.50 5.93 8.41
CA ALA A 135 -37.73 6.17 9.60
C ALA A 135 -36.32 5.56 9.57
N ASN A 136 -35.43 6.12 10.40
CA ASN A 136 -34.09 5.62 10.66
C ASN A 136 -34.13 4.19 11.22
N ASP A 137 -33.90 3.18 10.38
CA ASP A 137 -33.50 1.84 10.82
C ASP A 137 -31.96 1.82 10.95
N LEU A 138 -31.48 2.06 12.17
CA LEU A 138 -30.06 1.99 12.55
C LEU A 138 -29.55 0.54 12.71
N ASP A 139 -30.41 -0.46 12.47
CA ASP A 139 -30.10 -1.88 12.62
C ASP A 139 -29.26 -2.46 11.46
N ASP A 140 -29.16 -1.75 10.33
CA ASP A 140 -28.38 -2.19 9.15
C ASP A 140 -26.88 -1.87 9.21
N ILE A 141 -26.42 -1.15 10.25
CA ILE A 141 -24.98 -0.84 10.47
C ILE A 141 -24.28 -1.92 11.29
N ALA A 142 -25.01 -2.75 12.03
CA ALA A 142 -24.43 -3.89 12.73
C ALA A 142 -24.37 -5.08 11.77
N GLY A 143 -23.16 -5.60 11.54
CA GLY A 143 -22.92 -6.78 10.71
C GLY A 143 -23.69 -8.04 11.16
N PRO A 144 -23.49 -9.19 10.48
CA PRO A 144 -24.30 -10.39 10.67
C PRO A 144 -24.51 -10.74 12.15
N LYS A 145 -25.76 -10.78 12.59
CA LYS A 145 -26.13 -11.07 13.99
C LYS A 145 -25.66 -12.48 14.36
N VAL A 146 -24.57 -12.57 15.12
CA VAL A 146 -24.02 -13.83 15.65
C VAL A 146 -24.92 -14.30 16.79
N THR A 147 -25.69 -15.37 16.56
CA THR A 147 -26.42 -16.07 17.61
C THR A 147 -25.46 -17.01 18.33
N HIS A 148 -25.10 -16.69 19.57
CA HIS A 148 -24.36 -17.63 20.42
C HIS A 148 -25.29 -18.81 20.78
N MET A 149 -24.95 -19.99 20.27
CA MET A 149 -25.68 -21.23 20.55
C MET A 149 -25.44 -21.62 22.01
N ASN A 150 -26.46 -21.51 22.85
CA ASN A 150 -26.39 -21.92 24.25
C ASN A 150 -26.36 -23.44 24.38
N ALA A 151 -25.56 -23.95 25.32
CA ALA A 151 -25.30 -25.38 25.55
C ALA A 151 -26.56 -26.25 25.77
N ALA A 152 -27.71 -25.63 26.08
CA ALA A 152 -29.00 -26.31 26.17
C ALA A 152 -29.53 -26.83 24.81
N ALA A 153 -29.09 -26.26 23.68
CA ALA A 153 -29.51 -26.67 22.34
C ALA A 153 -28.77 -27.92 21.81
N LEU A 154 -27.69 -28.36 22.45
CA LEU A 154 -26.89 -29.52 22.05
C LEU A 154 -27.39 -30.87 22.58
N LYS A 155 -28.49 -30.89 23.36
CA LYS A 155 -29.00 -32.11 24.01
C LYS A 155 -30.33 -32.63 23.47
N LYS A 156 -30.82 -32.16 22.33
CA LYS A 156 -31.99 -32.76 21.67
C LYS A 156 -31.73 -33.03 20.19
N GLN A 157 -31.55 -34.34 19.94
CA GLN A 157 -31.74 -35.11 18.70
C GLN A 157 -30.69 -34.96 17.60
#